data_AF-X0SZF4-F1
#
_entry.id   AF-X0SZF4-F1
#
_cell.length_a   1.000
_cell.length_b   1.000
_cell.length_c   1.000
_cell.angle_alpha   90.00
_cell.angle_beta   90.00
_cell.angle_gamma   90.00
#
_symmetry.space_group_name_H-M   'P 1'
#
loop_
_entity.id
_entity.type
_entity.pdbx_description
1 polymer ?
#
loop_
_entity_poly.entity_id
_entity_poly.type
_entity_poly.pdbx_seq_one_letter_code
_entity_poly.pdbx_strand_id
1 'polypeptide(L)'
;QNPSTITSVFNVKPLEAKLWKTLSLESDASWAATVTTDLHQTGGSIDSSYFVQKEGDWFAFIRDNASTVNFSLRSANGLAQSVGVTNPNTTACVITFNQEPGNIISIGDAVYQTDPSVPPAVSPTPVFIGTVTAINNVISGGVFSITIDNLTGTPAPPTAAAAKFILYLKNSVAESHGIRGYVLEFTLSNKLTTPVELFAVGSSIFKSYP
;
A
#
# COMPACT_ATOMS: atom_id res chain seq x y z
N GLN A 1 -30.38 -7.25 9.05
CA GLN A 1 -30.22 -6.33 10.20
C GLN A 1 -29.36 -5.18 9.75
N ASN A 2 -29.74 -3.96 10.09
CA ASN A 2 -28.95 -2.78 9.74
C ASN A 2 -27.87 -2.56 10.80
N PRO A 3 -26.61 -2.33 10.41
CA PRO A 3 -25.56 -2.01 11.38
C PRO A 3 -25.84 -0.65 12.04
N SER A 4 -25.45 -0.52 13.31
CA SER A 4 -25.32 0.78 13.96
C SER A 4 -24.12 1.50 13.36
N THR A 5 -24.29 2.77 12.97
CA THR A 5 -23.23 3.55 12.30
C THR A 5 -23.07 4.93 12.92
N ILE A 6 -21.82 5.38 13.04
CA ILE A 6 -21.46 6.72 13.52
C ILE A 6 -20.46 7.30 12.53
N THR A 7 -20.72 8.51 12.01
CA THR A 7 -19.80 9.24 11.13
C THR A 7 -19.39 10.55 11.79
N SER A 8 -18.09 10.83 11.78
CA SER A 8 -17.55 12.09 12.29
C SER A 8 -16.24 12.44 11.56
N VAL A 9 -15.66 13.58 11.89
CA VAL A 9 -14.47 14.11 11.23
C VAL A 9 -13.43 14.59 12.23
N PHE A 10 -12.18 14.18 12.04
CA PHE A 10 -11.04 14.81 12.68
C PHE A 10 -10.52 15.95 11.83
N ASN A 11 -10.48 17.15 12.40
CA ASN A 11 -10.03 18.38 11.72
C ASN A 11 -9.03 19.18 12.58
N VAL A 12 -8.07 18.48 13.19
CA VAL A 12 -7.02 19.13 14.00
C VAL A 12 -6.00 19.77 13.06
N LYS A 13 -5.69 21.07 13.28
CA LYS A 13 -4.74 21.86 12.46
C LYS A 13 -5.04 21.75 10.94
N PRO A 14 -6.14 22.33 10.46
CA PRO A 14 -6.64 22.15 9.07
C PRO A 14 -5.66 22.58 7.99
N LEU A 15 -4.72 23.48 8.29
CA LEU A 15 -3.75 24.00 7.32
C LEU A 15 -2.50 23.12 7.17
N GLU A 16 -2.37 22.08 7.99
CA GLU A 16 -1.22 21.18 7.94
C GLU A 16 -1.61 19.83 7.33
N ALA A 17 -0.85 19.37 6.34
CA ALA A 17 -0.98 18.01 5.82
C ALA A 17 -0.53 17.01 6.90
N LYS A 18 -1.38 16.03 7.19
CA LYS A 18 -1.15 15.02 8.24
C LYS A 18 -1.13 13.63 7.66
N LEU A 19 -0.43 12.74 8.33
CA LEU A 19 -0.52 11.30 8.13
C LEU A 19 -1.29 10.69 9.30
N TRP A 20 -2.41 10.04 8.99
CA TRP A 20 -3.30 9.36 9.93
C TRP A 20 -2.94 7.88 9.95
N LYS A 21 -2.48 7.37 11.09
CA LYS A 21 -1.93 6.00 11.15
C LYS A 21 -2.80 5.00 11.91
N THR A 22 -3.55 5.46 12.90
CA THR A 22 -4.28 4.58 13.81
C THR A 22 -5.62 5.16 14.17
N LEU A 23 -6.51 4.30 14.65
CA LEU A 23 -7.69 4.69 15.43
C LEU A 23 -7.60 4.02 16.81
N SER A 24 -8.03 4.76 17.83
CA SER A 24 -8.30 4.23 19.17
C SER A 24 -9.77 4.45 19.53
N LEU A 25 -10.40 3.48 20.17
CA LEU A 25 -11.80 3.56 20.60
C LEU A 25 -11.89 3.31 22.11
N GLU A 26 -12.44 4.27 22.83
CA GLU A 26 -12.92 4.07 24.20
C GLU A 26 -14.33 3.50 24.10
N SER A 27 -14.42 2.16 24.07
CA SER A 27 -15.66 1.42 23.85
C SER A 27 -15.60 0.06 24.54
N ASP A 28 -16.76 -0.48 24.92
CA ASP A 28 -16.90 -1.84 25.43
C ASP A 28 -16.81 -2.92 24.32
N ALA A 29 -16.81 -2.53 23.04
CA ALA A 29 -16.64 -3.43 21.90
C ALA A 29 -15.79 -2.84 20.77
N SER A 30 -15.22 -3.70 19.92
CA SER A 30 -14.55 -3.29 18.68
C SER A 30 -15.58 -2.84 17.62
N TRP A 31 -15.27 -1.79 16.86
CA TRP A 31 -16.08 -1.33 15.73
C TRP A 31 -15.29 -1.46 14.43
N ALA A 32 -15.94 -1.80 13.32
CA ALA A 32 -15.29 -1.70 12.03
C ALA A 32 -15.25 -0.23 11.59
N ALA A 33 -14.15 0.21 10.98
CA ALA A 33 -13.96 1.59 10.57
C ALA A 33 -13.68 1.70 9.07
N THR A 34 -14.28 2.69 8.41
CA THR A 34 -13.88 3.16 7.08
C THR A 34 -13.48 4.63 7.20
N VAL A 35 -12.39 5.02 6.55
CA VAL A 35 -11.84 6.37 6.63
C VAL A 35 -11.54 6.93 5.25
N THR A 36 -11.76 8.22 5.09
CA THR A 36 -11.49 8.97 3.85
C THR A 36 -10.81 10.29 4.19
N THR A 37 -10.00 10.79 3.27
CA THR A 37 -9.38 12.11 3.39
C THR A 37 -9.59 12.91 2.12
N ASP A 38 -9.36 14.20 2.20
CA ASP A 38 -9.43 15.13 1.07
C ASP A 38 -8.33 14.92 0.03
N LEU A 39 -7.15 14.40 0.45
CA LEU A 39 -6.04 14.07 -0.44
C LEU A 39 -6.06 12.62 -0.95
N HIS A 40 -6.81 11.74 -0.31
CA HIS A 40 -6.96 10.34 -0.70
C HIS A 40 -8.44 9.97 -0.74
N GLN A 41 -8.99 9.92 -1.95
CA GLN A 41 -10.43 9.72 -2.19
C GLN A 41 -10.87 8.25 -2.04
N THR A 42 -9.95 7.32 -1.79
CA THR A 42 -10.19 5.89 -1.59
C THR A 42 -9.07 5.38 -0.70
N GLY A 43 -9.22 4.92 0.53
CA GLY A 43 -10.39 4.77 1.40
C GLY A 43 -9.96 3.75 2.44
N GLY A 44 -9.19 4.20 3.43
CA GLY A 44 -8.62 3.31 4.43
C GLY A 44 -9.72 2.58 5.19
N SER A 45 -9.43 1.38 5.67
CA SER A 45 -10.38 0.63 6.49
C SER A 45 -9.67 -0.14 7.61
N ILE A 46 -10.47 -0.45 8.61
CA ILE A 46 -10.10 -1.30 9.73
C ILE A 46 -11.25 -2.27 9.96
N ASP A 47 -11.00 -3.56 9.74
CA ASP A 47 -11.93 -4.59 10.18
C ASP A 47 -12.02 -4.61 11.71
N SER A 48 -13.21 -4.88 12.27
CA SER A 48 -13.38 -4.91 13.73
C SER A 48 -12.45 -5.93 14.40
N SER A 49 -12.12 -7.03 13.71
CA SER A 49 -11.19 -8.07 14.19
C SER A 49 -9.73 -7.59 14.32
N TYR A 50 -9.37 -6.47 13.71
CA TYR A 50 -8.04 -5.88 13.80
C TYR A 50 -7.85 -4.98 15.01
N PHE A 51 -8.92 -4.64 15.72
CA PHE A 51 -8.81 -3.93 16.98
C PHE A 51 -8.34 -4.87 18.08
N VAL A 52 -7.27 -4.46 18.77
CA VAL A 52 -6.73 -5.16 19.92
C VAL A 52 -6.82 -4.24 21.12
N GLN A 53 -7.33 -4.75 22.24
CA GLN A 53 -7.36 -3.98 23.49
C GLN A 53 -5.95 -3.73 24.01
N LYS A 54 -5.65 -2.47 24.29
CA LYS A 54 -4.42 -2.00 24.91
C LYS A 54 -4.77 -0.96 25.96
N GLU A 55 -4.35 -1.18 27.20
CA GLU A 55 -4.58 -0.23 28.30
C GLU A 55 -6.06 0.11 28.58
N GLY A 56 -6.99 -0.72 28.11
CA GLY A 56 -8.45 -0.49 28.23
C GLY A 56 -9.11 0.01 26.94
N ASP A 57 -8.31 0.45 25.96
CA ASP A 57 -8.80 1.02 24.70
C ASP A 57 -8.61 0.04 23.54
N TRP A 58 -9.54 0.06 22.59
CA TRP A 58 -9.39 -0.70 21.35
C TRP A 58 -8.48 0.05 20.40
N PHE A 59 -7.38 -0.56 19.99
CA PHE A 59 -6.39 0.05 19.11
C PHE A 59 -6.22 -0.72 17.80
N ALA A 60 -6.18 -0.01 16.67
CA ALA A 60 -5.86 -0.59 15.38
C ALA A 60 -5.16 0.38 14.42
N PHE A 61 -4.42 -0.17 13.46
CA PHE A 61 -3.81 0.58 12.37
C PHE A 61 -4.79 0.77 11.22
N ILE A 62 -4.79 1.97 10.63
CA ILE A 62 -5.49 2.27 9.38
C ILE A 62 -4.73 1.58 8.25
N ARG A 63 -5.46 0.76 7.48
CA ARG A 63 -4.92 0.07 6.32
C ARG A 63 -5.58 0.62 5.07
N ASP A 64 -4.79 0.88 4.04
CA ASP A 64 -5.35 1.22 2.75
C ASP A 64 -5.83 -0.07 2.05
N ASN A 65 -6.73 0.07 1.08
CA ASN A 65 -7.24 -1.07 0.35
C ASN A 65 -6.12 -1.66 -0.54
N ALA A 66 -5.86 -2.97 -0.40
CA ALA A 66 -4.81 -3.67 -1.14
C ALA A 66 -4.98 -3.59 -2.67
N SER A 67 -6.19 -3.37 -3.16
CA SER A 67 -6.48 -3.26 -4.60
C SER A 67 -6.28 -1.86 -5.17
N THR A 68 -6.02 -0.84 -4.35
CA THR A 68 -5.85 0.54 -4.84
C THR A 68 -4.45 0.73 -5.39
N VAL A 69 -4.32 0.74 -6.72
CA VAL A 69 -3.06 1.06 -7.41
C VAL A 69 -2.98 2.58 -7.60
N ASN A 70 -2.10 3.24 -6.84
CA ASN A 70 -1.87 4.67 -6.98
C ASN A 70 -0.37 4.98 -6.88
N PHE A 71 0.22 5.34 -8.03
CA PHE A 71 1.65 5.62 -8.17
C PHE A 71 2.08 6.95 -7.54
N SER A 72 1.14 7.78 -7.09
CA SER A 72 1.42 9.01 -6.32
C SER A 72 1.62 8.75 -4.82
N LEU A 73 1.42 7.50 -4.37
CA LEU A 73 1.63 7.09 -2.98
C LEU A 73 3.10 6.77 -2.70
N ARG A 74 3.51 6.91 -1.44
CA ARG A 74 4.87 6.53 -0.97
C ARG A 74 5.13 5.02 -1.03
N SER A 75 4.08 4.21 -1.19
CA SER A 75 4.20 2.76 -1.37
C SER A 75 4.73 2.39 -2.75
N ALA A 76 4.64 3.30 -3.74
CA ALA A 76 5.22 3.12 -5.05
C ALA A 76 6.69 3.54 -5.05
N ASN A 77 7.58 2.62 -5.41
CA ASN A 77 9.01 2.83 -5.41
C ASN A 77 9.61 2.39 -6.75
N GLY A 78 10.49 3.22 -7.31
CA GLY A 78 11.27 2.85 -8.49
C GLY A 78 12.37 1.86 -8.11
N LEU A 79 12.60 0.87 -8.97
CA LEU A 79 13.69 -0.08 -8.79
C LEU A 79 14.86 0.30 -9.72
N ALA A 80 14.75 -0.06 -11.00
CA ALA A 80 15.79 0.14 -11.99
C ALA A 80 15.26 -0.16 -13.41
N GLN A 81 16.05 0.19 -14.42
CA GLN A 81 15.83 -0.31 -15.77
C GLN A 81 16.24 -1.78 -15.87
N SER A 82 15.40 -2.62 -16.48
CA SER A 82 15.71 -4.03 -16.73
C SER A 82 16.81 -4.18 -17.79
N VAL A 83 17.71 -5.14 -17.56
CA VAL A 83 18.84 -5.47 -18.44
C VAL A 83 18.55 -6.75 -19.22
N GLY A 84 17.83 -7.68 -18.60
CA GLY A 84 17.48 -8.95 -19.19
C GLY A 84 16.28 -9.57 -18.47
N VAL A 85 15.59 -10.46 -19.18
CA VAL A 85 14.49 -11.25 -18.63
C VAL A 85 14.65 -12.69 -19.10
N THR A 86 14.53 -13.64 -18.18
CA THR A 86 14.55 -15.08 -18.46
C THR A 86 13.27 -15.72 -17.95
N ASN A 87 12.81 -16.76 -18.64
CA ASN A 87 11.55 -17.47 -18.37
C ASN A 87 10.31 -16.55 -18.28
N PRO A 88 10.07 -15.67 -19.28
CA PRO A 88 8.86 -14.84 -19.29
C PRO A 88 7.59 -15.71 -19.31
N ASN A 89 6.48 -15.19 -18.76
CA ASN A 89 5.20 -15.90 -18.66
C ASN A 89 5.26 -17.19 -17.82
N THR A 90 6.09 -17.20 -16.78
CA THR A 90 6.20 -18.31 -15.81
C THR A 90 6.12 -17.80 -14.38
N THR A 91 5.92 -18.70 -13.42
CA THR A 91 6.00 -18.38 -11.97
C THR A 91 7.42 -18.06 -11.49
N ALA A 92 8.42 -18.23 -12.36
CA ALA A 92 9.85 -18.07 -12.08
C ALA A 92 10.52 -17.14 -13.10
N CYS A 93 9.81 -16.09 -13.53
CA CYS A 93 10.35 -15.08 -14.42
C CYS A 93 11.43 -14.27 -13.70
N VAL A 94 12.66 -14.26 -14.20
CA VAL A 94 13.77 -13.54 -13.57
C VAL A 94 14.08 -12.28 -14.37
N ILE A 95 14.03 -11.13 -13.71
CA ILE A 95 14.39 -9.82 -14.25
C ILE A 95 15.73 -9.41 -13.65
N THR A 96 16.68 -9.05 -14.51
CA THR A 96 18.05 -8.68 -14.11
C THR A 96 18.31 -7.18 -14.22
N PHE A 97 19.20 -6.67 -13.36
CA PHE A 97 19.52 -5.25 -13.24
C PHE A 97 21.03 -5.01 -13.15
N ASN A 98 21.46 -3.79 -13.48
CA ASN A 98 22.85 -3.33 -13.30
C ASN A 98 23.14 -2.78 -11.89
N GLN A 99 22.10 -2.66 -11.06
CA GLN A 99 22.17 -2.15 -9.70
C GLN A 99 21.42 -3.08 -8.76
N GLU A 100 21.80 -3.08 -7.48
CA GLU A 100 21.12 -3.87 -6.47
C GLU A 100 19.65 -3.42 -6.29
N PRO A 101 18.69 -4.36 -6.22
CA PRO A 101 17.31 -4.08 -5.83
C PRO A 101 17.21 -3.44 -4.43
N GLY A 102 18.16 -3.76 -3.55
CA GLY A 102 18.21 -3.30 -2.17
C GLY A 102 17.27 -4.08 -1.25
N ASN A 103 17.06 -3.56 -0.04
CA ASN A 103 16.31 -4.23 1.03
C ASN A 103 14.93 -3.61 1.29
N ILE A 104 14.53 -2.62 0.49
CA ILE A 104 13.19 -1.99 0.63
C ILE A 104 12.13 -2.84 -0.07
N ILE A 105 12.47 -3.46 -1.21
CA ILE A 105 11.59 -4.42 -1.90
C ILE A 105 11.51 -5.72 -1.10
N SER A 106 10.31 -6.30 -1.03
CA SER A 106 10.02 -7.50 -0.26
C SER A 106 9.38 -8.59 -1.12
N ILE A 107 9.50 -9.85 -0.69
CA ILE A 107 8.75 -10.97 -1.27
C ILE A 107 7.25 -10.72 -1.07
N GLY A 108 6.47 -10.86 -2.15
CA GLY A 108 5.03 -10.57 -2.19
C GLY A 108 4.66 -9.18 -2.70
N ASP A 109 5.63 -8.30 -2.96
CA ASP A 109 5.35 -6.98 -3.55
C ASP A 109 4.86 -7.08 -4.99
N ALA A 110 3.96 -6.17 -5.38
CA ALA A 110 3.44 -6.09 -6.74
C ALA A 110 4.41 -5.33 -7.64
N VAL A 111 4.80 -5.92 -8.75
CA VAL A 111 5.79 -5.35 -9.69
C VAL A 111 5.09 -4.84 -10.94
N TYR A 112 5.53 -3.68 -11.40
CA TYR A 112 5.02 -2.99 -12.58
C TYR A 112 6.17 -2.62 -13.51
N GLN A 113 5.86 -2.50 -14.80
CA GLN A 113 6.76 -1.98 -15.82
C GLN A 113 6.19 -0.72 -16.46
N THR A 114 7.07 0.17 -16.89
CA THR A 114 6.72 1.24 -17.83
C THR A 114 7.82 1.43 -18.87
N ASP A 115 7.46 2.00 -20.01
CA ASP A 115 8.43 2.39 -21.01
C ASP A 115 9.28 3.56 -20.49
N PRO A 116 10.62 3.48 -20.58
CA PRO A 116 11.47 4.61 -20.32
C PRO A 116 11.15 5.69 -21.36
N SER A 117 10.55 6.80 -20.94
CA SER A 117 10.28 7.90 -21.85
C SER A 117 11.57 8.71 -22.05
N VAL A 118 11.94 8.94 -23.30
CA VAL A 118 12.94 9.96 -23.64
C VAL A 118 12.23 11.30 -23.60
N PRO A 119 12.68 12.29 -22.79
CA PRO A 119 12.08 13.62 -22.80
C PRO A 119 12.03 14.18 -24.23
N PRO A 120 10.92 14.80 -24.69
CA PRO A 120 9.78 15.28 -23.90
C PRO A 120 8.57 14.32 -23.82
N ALA A 121 8.75 12.99 -23.93
CA ALA A 121 7.62 12.06 -23.93
C ALA A 121 7.00 11.84 -22.53
N VAL A 122 5.67 11.72 -22.49
CA VAL A 122 4.92 11.24 -21.34
C VAL A 122 5.18 9.74 -21.15
N SER A 123 5.63 9.33 -19.96
CA SER A 123 5.76 7.90 -19.65
C SER A 123 4.36 7.29 -19.52
N PRO A 124 4.08 6.15 -20.18
CA PRO A 124 2.78 5.51 -20.07
C PRO A 124 2.52 5.05 -18.63
N THR A 125 1.24 4.94 -18.26
CA THR A 125 0.84 4.40 -16.95
C THR A 125 1.49 3.03 -16.72
N PRO A 126 2.19 2.82 -15.59
CA PRO A 126 2.83 1.54 -15.34
C PRO A 126 1.84 0.39 -15.30
N VAL A 127 2.24 -0.75 -15.86
CA VAL A 127 1.38 -1.93 -16.00
C VAL A 127 1.90 -3.07 -15.14
N PHE A 128 0.99 -3.78 -14.48
CA PHE A 128 1.31 -4.89 -13.57
C PHE A 128 1.89 -6.08 -14.34
N ILE A 129 3.03 -6.60 -13.85
CA ILE A 129 3.74 -7.71 -14.47
C ILE A 129 3.89 -8.93 -13.57
N GLY A 130 3.52 -8.86 -12.29
CA GLY A 130 3.61 -10.00 -11.39
C GLY A 130 3.97 -9.65 -9.96
N THR A 131 4.13 -10.66 -9.11
CA THR A 131 4.50 -10.50 -7.70
C THR A 131 5.90 -11.05 -7.41
N VAL A 132 6.65 -10.41 -6.52
CA VAL A 132 8.01 -10.86 -6.16
C VAL A 132 7.97 -12.21 -5.44
N THR A 133 8.76 -13.17 -5.91
CA THR A 133 8.94 -14.49 -5.27
C THR A 133 10.36 -14.69 -4.73
N ALA A 134 11.36 -14.01 -5.29
CA ALA A 134 12.74 -14.00 -4.77
C ALA A 134 13.48 -12.71 -5.12
N ILE A 135 14.46 -12.35 -4.30
CA ILE A 135 15.32 -11.17 -4.48
C ILE A 135 16.78 -11.62 -4.35
N ASN A 136 17.63 -11.23 -5.30
CA ASN A 136 19.06 -11.50 -5.28
C ASN A 136 19.85 -10.18 -5.26
N ASN A 137 20.45 -9.88 -4.09
CA ASN A 137 21.30 -8.71 -3.85
C ASN A 137 22.80 -9.04 -3.86
N VAL A 138 23.21 -10.28 -4.12
CA VAL A 138 24.60 -10.71 -3.91
C VAL A 138 25.45 -10.59 -5.17
N ILE A 139 26.58 -9.90 -5.04
CA ILE A 139 27.70 -9.95 -6.00
C ILE A 139 28.50 -11.25 -5.75
N SER A 140 27.96 -12.37 -6.19
CA SER A 140 28.73 -13.61 -6.41
C SER A 140 27.96 -14.48 -7.41
N GLY A 141 28.44 -14.52 -8.65
CA GLY A 141 27.66 -14.87 -9.84
C GLY A 141 27.34 -13.67 -10.75
N GLY A 142 27.56 -12.44 -10.27
CA GLY A 142 27.70 -11.21 -11.08
C GLY A 142 26.42 -10.53 -11.57
N VAL A 143 25.23 -10.97 -11.16
CA VAL A 143 23.96 -10.41 -11.67
C VAL A 143 22.96 -10.16 -10.54
N PHE A 144 22.46 -8.93 -10.45
CA PHE A 144 21.36 -8.56 -9.58
C PHE A 144 20.02 -8.94 -10.21
N SER A 145 19.09 -9.46 -9.43
CA SER A 145 17.80 -9.87 -9.99
C SER A 145 16.65 -9.89 -8.99
N ILE A 146 15.44 -9.80 -9.52
CA ILE A 146 14.23 -10.24 -8.84
C ILE A 146 13.62 -11.40 -9.63
N THR A 147 13.01 -12.35 -8.93
CA THR A 147 12.15 -13.36 -9.52
C THR A 147 10.71 -12.98 -9.23
N ILE A 148 9.84 -13.07 -10.24
CA ILE A 148 8.42 -12.77 -10.11
C ILE A 148 7.55 -13.93 -10.58
N ASP A 149 6.38 -14.08 -9.95
CA ASP A 149 5.29 -14.84 -10.52
C ASP A 149 4.58 -14.00 -11.57
N ASN A 150 4.78 -14.37 -12.83
CA ASN A 150 4.29 -13.64 -13.99
C ASN A 150 3.03 -14.26 -14.60
N LEU A 151 2.49 -15.35 -14.06
CA LEU A 151 1.27 -15.98 -14.63
C LEU A 151 0.04 -15.07 -14.57
N THR A 152 0.01 -14.16 -13.59
CA THR A 152 -1.11 -13.23 -13.37
C THR A 152 -0.83 -11.82 -13.93
N GLY A 153 0.36 -11.57 -14.49
CA GLY A 153 0.77 -10.26 -15.03
C GLY A 153 0.36 -10.09 -16.49
N THR A 154 -0.21 -8.94 -16.84
CA THR A 154 -0.56 -8.61 -18.23
C THR A 154 -0.19 -7.16 -18.53
N PRO A 155 0.61 -6.85 -19.57
CA PRO A 155 1.16 -7.74 -20.60
C PRO A 155 2.40 -8.53 -20.12
N ALA A 156 2.87 -9.41 -21.00
CA ALA A 156 4.13 -10.15 -20.81
C ALA A 156 5.27 -9.23 -20.34
N PRO A 157 6.20 -9.73 -19.50
CA PRO A 157 7.29 -8.97 -18.94
C PRO A 157 8.25 -8.53 -20.07
N PRO A 158 9.16 -7.58 -19.80
CA PRO A 158 10.04 -7.05 -20.83
C PRO A 158 10.77 -8.19 -21.55
N THR A 159 10.62 -8.34 -22.86
CA THR A 159 11.58 -9.18 -23.60
C THR A 159 12.91 -8.43 -23.65
N ALA A 160 14.04 -9.14 -23.53
CA ALA A 160 15.39 -8.56 -23.42
C ALA A 160 15.75 -7.48 -24.47
N ALA A 161 15.05 -7.46 -25.62
CA ALA A 161 15.25 -6.44 -26.66
C ALA A 161 14.63 -5.06 -26.35
N ALA A 162 13.77 -4.92 -25.34
CA ALA A 162 13.14 -3.66 -24.96
C ALA A 162 13.26 -3.43 -23.45
N ALA A 163 14.37 -2.81 -23.02
CA ALA A 163 14.59 -2.44 -21.63
C ALA A 163 13.43 -1.58 -21.10
N LYS A 164 12.80 -1.99 -19.99
CA LYS A 164 11.70 -1.26 -19.34
C LYS A 164 12.15 -0.76 -17.98
N PHE A 165 11.54 0.34 -17.52
CA PHE A 165 11.72 0.76 -16.14
C PHE A 165 10.82 -0.06 -15.22
N ILE A 166 11.41 -0.66 -14.19
CA ILE A 166 10.71 -1.50 -13.21
C ILE A 166 10.49 -0.71 -11.94
N LEU A 167 9.28 -0.82 -11.42
CA LEU A 167 8.86 -0.25 -10.15
C LEU A 167 8.00 -1.25 -9.38
N TYR A 168 7.89 -1.07 -8.07
CA TYR A 168 7.13 -1.96 -7.21
C TYR A 168 6.21 -1.17 -6.29
N LEU A 169 5.07 -1.77 -5.98
CA LEU A 169 4.14 -1.29 -4.96
C LEU A 169 4.19 -2.25 -3.78
N LYS A 170 4.51 -1.67 -2.62
CA LYS A 170 4.43 -2.36 -1.34
C LYS A 170 2.98 -2.63 -0.97
N ASN A 171 2.72 -3.79 -0.38
CA ASN A 171 1.37 -4.13 0.09
C ASN A 171 0.92 -3.12 1.18
N SER A 172 -0.10 -2.33 0.86
CA SER A 172 -0.59 -1.25 1.72
C SER A 172 -1.24 -1.74 3.02
N VAL A 173 -1.75 -2.98 3.04
CA VAL A 173 -2.32 -3.64 4.21
C VAL A 173 -1.22 -4.13 5.15
N ALA A 174 -0.19 -4.78 4.60
CA ALA A 174 0.92 -5.32 5.39
C ALA A 174 1.73 -4.20 6.05
N GLU A 175 1.97 -3.13 5.33
CA GLU A 175 2.83 -2.03 5.79
C GLU A 175 2.10 -0.99 6.64
N SER A 176 0.75 -0.97 6.60
CA SER A 176 -0.09 -0.03 7.36
C SER A 176 0.44 1.41 7.27
N HIS A 177 0.65 1.87 6.03
CA HIS A 177 1.25 3.17 5.73
C HIS A 177 0.43 4.37 6.25
N GLY A 178 -0.81 4.13 6.69
CA GLY A 178 -1.74 5.17 7.03
C GLY A 178 -2.23 5.92 5.79
N ILE A 179 -3.03 6.97 6.02
CA ILE A 179 -3.61 7.79 4.96
C ILE A 179 -3.20 9.24 5.17
N ARG A 180 -2.82 9.95 4.10
CA ARG A 180 -2.46 11.38 4.17
C ARG A 180 -3.68 12.25 3.91
N GLY A 181 -3.82 13.36 4.61
CA GLY A 181 -4.92 14.31 4.42
C GLY A 181 -4.83 15.49 5.36
N TYR A 182 -5.55 16.56 5.06
CA TYR A 182 -5.75 17.66 5.99
C TYR A 182 -6.86 17.33 6.99
N VAL A 183 -7.86 16.57 6.57
CA VAL A 183 -8.95 16.06 7.41
C VAL A 183 -9.05 14.54 7.29
N LEU A 184 -9.61 13.90 8.31
CA LEU A 184 -9.97 12.48 8.27
C LEU A 184 -11.45 12.35 8.63
N GLU A 185 -12.27 12.02 7.65
CA GLU A 185 -13.64 11.56 7.89
C GLU A 185 -13.56 10.06 8.21
N PHE A 186 -14.30 9.65 9.23
CA PHE A 186 -14.39 8.25 9.61
C PHE A 186 -15.84 7.84 9.85
N THR A 187 -16.16 6.62 9.44
CA THR A 187 -17.42 5.96 9.76
C THR A 187 -17.12 4.67 10.51
N LEU A 188 -17.65 4.58 11.72
CA LEU A 188 -17.64 3.36 12.53
C LEU A 188 -18.94 2.59 12.29
N SER A 189 -18.86 1.26 12.24
CA SER A 189 -20.01 0.38 12.11
C SER A 189 -19.92 -0.81 13.07
N ASN A 190 -21.07 -1.18 13.65
CA ASN A 190 -21.20 -2.31 14.57
C ASN A 190 -22.47 -3.12 14.24
N LYS A 191 -22.38 -4.45 14.32
CA LYS A 191 -23.45 -5.40 14.00
C LYS A 191 -23.90 -6.24 15.22
N LEU A 192 -23.40 -5.93 16.41
CA LEU A 192 -23.79 -6.61 17.64
C LEU A 192 -25.25 -6.33 17.98
N THR A 193 -25.90 -7.34 18.56
CA THR A 193 -27.31 -7.27 19.01
C THR A 193 -27.43 -6.94 20.50
N THR A 194 -26.31 -6.84 21.20
CA THR A 194 -26.22 -6.37 22.59
C THR A 194 -26.04 -4.86 22.60
N PRO A 195 -26.44 -4.17 23.69
CA PRO A 195 -26.03 -2.78 23.90
C PRO A 195 -24.51 -2.64 23.82
N VAL A 196 -24.06 -1.55 23.22
CA VAL A 196 -22.64 -1.20 23.03
C VAL A 196 -22.49 0.29 23.33
N GLU A 197 -21.45 0.64 24.07
CA GLU A 197 -21.11 2.01 24.44
C GLU A 197 -19.85 2.47 23.66
N LEU A 198 -19.91 3.67 23.08
CA LEU A 198 -18.76 4.34 22.48
C LEU A 198 -18.64 5.72 23.11
N PHE A 199 -17.58 5.93 23.89
CA PHE A 199 -17.36 7.18 24.61
C PHE A 199 -16.50 8.15 23.81
N ALA A 200 -15.40 7.67 23.23
CA ALA A 200 -14.47 8.50 22.46
C ALA A 200 -13.80 7.76 21.32
N VAL A 201 -13.38 8.52 20.32
CA VAL A 201 -12.58 8.05 19.18
C VAL A 201 -11.34 8.93 19.11
N GLY A 202 -10.17 8.30 19.13
CA GLY A 202 -8.87 8.95 18.99
C GLY A 202 -8.14 8.51 17.71
N SER A 203 -7.12 9.27 17.34
CA SER A 203 -6.23 8.92 16.22
C SER A 203 -4.82 9.43 16.48
N SER A 204 -3.80 8.64 16.14
CA SER A 204 -2.43 9.10 16.12
C SER A 204 -2.11 9.79 14.78
N ILE A 205 -1.69 11.05 14.87
CA ILE A 205 -1.36 11.91 13.73
C ILE A 205 0.11 12.34 13.77
N PHE A 206 0.75 12.35 12.60
CA PHE A 206 2.05 12.98 12.40
C PHE A 206 1.94 14.08 11.34
N LYS A 207 2.68 15.17 11.53
CA LYS A 207 2.83 16.20 10.49
C LYS A 207 3.61 15.62 9.32
N SER A 208 3.06 15.73 8.10
CA SER A 208 3.77 15.35 6.89
C SER A 208 4.69 16.49 6.49
N TYR A 209 6.00 16.26 6.54
CA TYR A 209 6.98 17.16 5.93
C TYR A 209 7.14 16.78 4.44
N PRO A 210 7.08 17.76 3.52
CA PRO A 210 7.37 17.53 2.10
C PRO A 210 8.82 17.11 1.87
#